data_AF-A0A1V6GV14-F1
#
_entry.id   AF-A0A1V6GV14-F1
#
_cell.length_a   1.000
_cell.length_b   1.000
_cell.length_c   1.000
_cell.angle_alpha   90.00
_cell.angle_beta   90.00
_cell.angle_gamma   90.00
#
_symmetry.space_group_name_H-M   'P 1'
#
loop_
_entity.id
_entity.type
_entity.pdbx_description
1 polymer ?
#
loop_
_entity_poly.entity_id
_entity_poly.type
_entity_poly.pdbx_seq_one_letter_code
_entity_poly.pdbx_strand_id
1 'polypeptide(L)'
;MKTAEEKMDSLKKKLKSKEAEIERLKEIERYAKQLKSDFEHYRQLSQKEQQRTVNNANERLIEKMIPILLNFERATKHTPVQKATPEVQRVFKGYEMIYQMMRSVLENEGLQPIDALIGLPFDPFEQEVVEKVETDTAPEGSVLEVVEGGFKFRGKVLIPVKVKAAVTPQTVDSNDGSNLKTAPNPEKA
;
A
#
# COMPACT_ATOMS: atom_id res chain seq x y z
N MET A 1 38.79 -30.85 73.14
CA MET A 1 37.50 -30.19 72.81
C MET A 1 37.68 -28.91 71.99
N LYS A 2 38.57 -27.97 72.36
CA LYS A 2 38.80 -26.70 71.61
C LYS A 2 39.14 -26.85 70.10
N THR A 3 39.88 -27.89 69.72
CA THR A 3 40.24 -28.17 68.31
C THR A 3 39.08 -28.62 67.42
N ALA A 4 37.96 -29.07 68.01
CA ALA A 4 36.76 -29.45 67.26
C ALA A 4 35.87 -28.23 66.98
N GLU A 5 35.77 -27.30 67.94
CA GLU A 5 35.04 -26.04 67.79
C GLU A 5 35.69 -25.12 66.75
N GLU A 6 37.02 -24.97 66.78
CA GLU A 6 37.76 -24.17 65.79
C GLU A 6 37.61 -24.74 64.36
N LYS A 7 37.62 -26.06 64.21
CA LYS A 7 37.36 -26.71 62.92
C LYS A 7 35.92 -26.48 62.47
N MET A 8 34.95 -26.58 63.37
CA MET A 8 33.54 -26.36 63.07
C MET A 8 33.27 -24.91 62.64
N ASP A 9 33.95 -23.94 63.26
CA ASP A 9 33.83 -22.53 62.91
C ASP A 9 34.49 -22.21 61.56
N SER A 10 35.64 -22.83 61.27
CA SER A 10 36.29 -22.74 59.96
C SER A 10 35.44 -23.32 58.82
N LEU A 11 34.73 -24.42 59.09
CA LEU A 11 33.82 -25.06 58.14
C LEU A 11 32.57 -24.22 57.90
N LYS A 12 31.98 -23.63 58.95
CA LYS A 12 30.87 -22.68 58.82
C LYS A 12 31.25 -21.46 57.99
N LYS A 13 32.45 -20.91 58.18
CA LYS A 13 32.95 -19.78 57.40
C LYS A 13 33.13 -20.14 55.92
N LYS A 14 33.66 -21.34 55.62
CA LYS A 14 33.77 -21.86 54.25
C LYS A 14 32.41 -22.12 53.60
N LEU A 15 31.46 -22.69 54.35
CA LEU A 15 30.09 -22.93 53.88
C LEU A 15 29.43 -21.60 53.49
N LYS A 16 29.48 -20.60 54.36
CA LYS A 16 28.94 -19.26 54.09
C LYS A 16 29.59 -18.58 52.89
N SER A 17 30.90 -18.75 52.71
CA SER A 17 31.61 -18.27 51.52
C SER A 17 31.16 -18.96 50.24
N LYS A 18 30.93 -20.28 50.28
CA LYS A 18 30.46 -21.05 49.13
C LYS A 18 29.00 -20.76 48.79
N GLU A 19 28.15 -20.54 49.80
CA GLU A 19 26.76 -20.11 49.60
C GLU A 19 26.69 -18.74 48.91
N ALA A 20 27.52 -17.78 49.31
CA ALA A 20 27.61 -16.47 48.65
C ALA A 20 28.13 -16.56 47.21
N GLU A 21 29.06 -17.47 46.94
CA GLU A 21 29.57 -17.74 45.59
C GLU A 21 28.49 -18.37 44.69
N ILE A 22 27.71 -19.32 45.21
CA ILE A 22 26.57 -19.93 44.52
C ILE A 22 25.51 -18.88 44.18
N GLU A 23 25.21 -17.95 45.09
CA GLU A 23 24.23 -16.90 44.83
C GLU A 23 24.69 -15.95 43.72
N ARG A 24 25.96 -15.53 43.73
CA ARG A 24 26.56 -14.76 42.63
C ARG A 24 26.48 -15.51 41.30
N LEU A 25 26.78 -16.81 41.28
CA LEU A 25 26.70 -17.61 40.06
C LEU A 25 25.27 -17.68 39.52
N LYS A 26 24.26 -17.79 40.39
CA LYS A 26 22.84 -17.74 40.01
C LYS A 26 22.44 -16.38 39.44
N GLU A 27 22.91 -15.28 40.02
CA GLU A 27 22.68 -13.93 39.48
C GLU A 27 23.27 -13.78 38.07
N ILE A 28 24.50 -14.24 37.87
CA ILE A 28 25.17 -14.24 36.56
C ILE A 28 24.39 -15.11 35.57
N GLU A 29 23.95 -16.30 35.98
CA GLU A 29 23.17 -17.20 35.12
C GLU A 29 21.84 -16.56 34.71
N ARG A 30 21.14 -15.88 35.64
CA ARG A 30 19.90 -15.14 35.35
C ARG A 30 20.17 -14.01 34.36
N TYR A 31 21.22 -13.22 34.59
CA TYR A 31 21.59 -12.13 33.69
C TYR A 31 21.97 -12.65 32.30
N ALA A 32 22.73 -13.74 32.21
CA ALA A 32 23.09 -14.36 30.95
C ALA A 32 21.87 -14.89 30.18
N LYS A 33 20.88 -15.48 30.88
CA LYS A 33 19.61 -15.90 30.28
C LYS A 33 18.81 -14.72 29.75
N GLN A 34 18.73 -13.64 30.51
CA GLN A 34 18.06 -12.42 30.08
C GLN A 34 18.74 -11.82 28.85
N LEU A 35 20.07 -11.64 28.88
CA LEU A 35 20.84 -11.11 27.76
C LEU A 35 20.69 -11.96 26.49
N LYS A 36 20.65 -13.29 26.63
CA LYS A 36 20.38 -14.20 25.52
C LYS A 36 18.99 -13.96 24.92
N SER A 37 17.96 -13.86 25.76
CA SER A 37 16.59 -13.57 25.33
C SER A 37 16.49 -12.23 24.61
N ASP A 38 17.11 -11.18 25.17
CA ASP A 38 17.12 -9.84 24.58
C ASP A 38 17.84 -9.84 23.23
N PHE A 39 18.94 -10.58 23.11
CA PHE A 39 19.67 -10.73 21.85
C PHE A 39 18.86 -11.49 20.79
N GLU A 40 18.16 -12.56 21.16
CA GLU A 40 17.29 -13.29 20.25
C GLU A 40 16.14 -12.41 19.75
N HIS A 41 15.53 -11.61 20.63
CA HIS A 41 14.50 -10.65 20.26
C HIS A 41 15.05 -9.57 19.33
N TYR A 42 16.19 -8.96 19.68
CA TYR A 42 16.85 -7.97 18.85
C TYR A 42 17.19 -8.52 17.46
N ARG A 43 17.70 -9.76 17.37
CA ARG A 43 18.01 -10.40 16.10
C ARG A 43 16.76 -10.59 15.23
N GLN A 44 15.65 -11.04 15.82
CA GLN A 44 14.39 -11.19 15.11
C GLN A 44 13.83 -9.84 14.62
N LEU A 45 13.90 -8.80 15.46
CA LEU A 45 13.50 -7.44 15.11
C LEU A 45 14.36 -6.90 13.95
N SER A 46 15.68 -7.04 14.07
CA SER A 46 16.63 -6.57 13.06
C SER A 46 16.39 -7.23 11.70
N GLN A 47 16.12 -8.53 11.66
CA GLN A 47 15.76 -9.23 10.42
C GLN A 47 14.45 -8.70 9.81
N LYS A 48 13.43 -8.45 10.63
CA LYS A 48 12.16 -7.87 10.15
C LYS A 48 12.36 -6.45 9.60
N GLU A 49 13.16 -5.63 10.26
CA GLU A 49 13.47 -4.26 9.79
C GLU A 49 14.26 -4.26 8.49
N GLN A 50 15.23 -5.17 8.34
CA GLN A 50 15.96 -5.35 7.10
C GLN A 50 15.01 -5.74 5.97
N GLN A 51 14.13 -6.72 6.19
CA GLN A 51 13.14 -7.13 5.19
C GLN A 51 12.19 -5.98 4.82
N ARG A 52 11.72 -5.21 5.81
CA ARG A 52 10.87 -4.03 5.58
C ARG A 52 11.60 -2.99 4.73
N THR A 53 12.89 -2.77 5.00
CA THR A 53 13.71 -1.81 4.25
C THR A 53 13.83 -2.23 2.78
N VAL A 54 14.11 -3.51 2.52
CA VAL A 54 14.16 -4.06 1.16
C VAL A 54 12.80 -3.93 0.46
N ASN A 55 11.72 -4.28 1.14
CA ASN A 55 10.36 -4.18 0.58
C ASN A 55 10.02 -2.73 0.20
N ASN A 56 10.30 -1.77 1.08
CA ASN A 56 10.06 -0.35 0.83
C ASN A 56 10.93 0.20 -0.30
N ALA A 57 12.17 -0.29 -0.44
CA ALA A 57 13.04 0.09 -1.54
C ALA A 57 12.50 -0.42 -2.88
N ASN A 58 12.05 -1.68 -2.92
CA ASN A 58 11.43 -2.27 -4.10
C ASN A 58 10.13 -1.55 -4.47
N GLU A 59 9.30 -1.22 -3.48
CA GLU A 59 8.06 -0.46 -3.68
C GLU A 59 8.33 0.86 -4.41
N ARG A 60 9.28 1.66 -3.91
CA ARG A 60 9.68 2.95 -4.51
C ARG A 60 10.25 2.80 -5.91
N LEU A 61 10.96 1.72 -6.19
CA LEU A 61 11.51 1.45 -7.52
C LEU A 61 10.38 1.13 -8.50
N ILE A 62 9.46 0.24 -8.11
CA ILE A 62 8.32 -0.18 -8.92
C ILE A 62 7.40 1.01 -9.19
N GLU A 63 7.10 1.83 -8.18
CA GLU A 63 6.30 3.04 -8.33
C GLU A 63 6.83 3.96 -9.44
N LYS A 64 8.16 4.12 -9.53
CA LYS A 64 8.82 4.90 -10.60
C LYS A 64 8.79 4.21 -11.96
N MET A 65 8.64 2.89 -12.01
CA MET A 65 8.53 2.13 -13.26
C MET A 65 7.11 2.09 -13.82
N ILE A 66 6.06 2.20 -12.99
CA ILE A 66 4.67 2.13 -13.45
C ILE A 66 4.35 3.16 -14.55
N PRO A 67 4.78 4.44 -14.49
CA PRO A 67 4.55 5.39 -15.59
C PRO A 67 5.09 4.91 -16.94
N ILE A 68 6.18 4.12 -16.93
CA ILE A 68 6.73 3.51 -18.14
C ILE A 68 5.73 2.47 -18.67
N LEU A 69 5.25 1.55 -17.83
CA LEU A 69 4.20 0.58 -18.20
C LEU A 69 2.95 1.28 -18.77
N LEU A 70 2.47 2.33 -18.12
CA LEU A 70 1.30 3.08 -18.57
C LEU A 70 1.52 3.75 -19.93
N ASN A 71 2.72 4.25 -20.20
CA ASN A 71 3.07 4.77 -21.52
C ASN A 71 3.10 3.67 -22.58
N PHE A 72 3.53 2.45 -22.24
CA PHE A 72 3.42 1.30 -23.13
C PHE A 72 1.96 0.96 -23.47
N GLU A 73 1.08 0.95 -22.47
CA GLU A 73 -0.36 0.74 -22.69
C GLU A 73 -0.98 1.86 -23.53
N ARG A 74 -0.59 3.11 -23.30
CA ARG A 74 -1.06 4.26 -24.07
C ARG A 74 -0.62 4.16 -25.53
N ALA A 75 0.65 3.88 -25.77
CA ALA A 75 1.18 3.72 -27.12
C ALA A 75 0.48 2.58 -27.87
N THR A 76 0.18 1.47 -27.18
CA THR A 76 -0.51 0.34 -27.81
C THR A 76 -1.98 0.65 -28.12
N LYS A 77 -2.70 1.34 -27.23
CA LYS A 77 -4.10 1.74 -27.45
C LYS A 77 -4.28 2.79 -28.55
N HIS A 78 -3.37 3.76 -28.66
CA HIS A 78 -3.55 4.91 -29.57
C HIS A 78 -2.86 4.77 -30.93
N THR A 79 -2.16 3.67 -31.20
CA THR A 79 -1.53 3.44 -32.50
C THR A 79 -2.45 2.59 -33.39
N PRO A 80 -2.97 3.12 -34.53
CA PRO A 80 -3.80 2.35 -35.46
C PRO A 80 -2.95 1.43 -36.33
N VAL A 81 -2.33 0.42 -35.70
CA VAL A 81 -1.35 -0.49 -36.34
C VAL A 81 -1.94 -1.25 -37.52
N GLN A 82 -3.25 -1.54 -37.51
CA GLN A 82 -3.92 -2.22 -38.62
C GLN A 82 -3.91 -1.40 -39.92
N LYS A 83 -3.73 -0.07 -39.84
CA LYS A 83 -3.64 0.83 -41.00
C LYS A 83 -2.18 1.15 -41.39
N ALA A 84 -1.20 0.61 -40.66
CA ALA A 84 0.21 0.90 -40.87
C ALA A 84 0.84 -0.05 -41.91
N THR A 85 2.02 0.33 -42.43
CA THR A 85 2.78 -0.51 -43.37
C THR A 85 3.24 -1.81 -42.68
N PRO A 86 3.49 -2.90 -43.44
CA PRO A 86 3.95 -4.17 -42.86
C PRO A 86 5.24 -4.06 -42.04
N GLU A 87 6.10 -3.09 -42.35
CA GLU A 87 7.31 -2.82 -41.60
C GLU A 87 7.02 -2.23 -40.21
N VAL A 88 6.11 -1.26 -40.14
CA VAL A 88 5.67 -0.66 -38.87
C VAL A 88 4.97 -1.72 -37.99
N GLN A 89 4.17 -2.61 -38.59
CA GLN A 89 3.55 -3.72 -37.85
C GLN A 89 4.57 -4.66 -37.22
N ARG A 90 5.69 -4.97 -37.90
CA ARG A 90 6.77 -5.80 -37.34
C ARG A 90 7.46 -5.12 -36.17
N VAL A 91 7.74 -3.83 -36.27
CA VAL A 91 8.34 -3.04 -35.18
C VAL A 91 7.41 -3.02 -33.97
N PHE A 92 6.11 -2.79 -34.19
CA PHE A 92 5.12 -2.77 -33.13
C PHE A 92 4.96 -4.13 -32.45
N LYS A 93 5.08 -5.24 -33.17
CA LYS A 93 5.12 -6.58 -32.57
C LYS A 93 6.31 -6.74 -31.61
N GLY A 94 7.50 -6.24 -31.99
CA GLY A 94 8.66 -6.23 -31.10
C GLY A 94 8.42 -5.37 -29.84
N TYR A 95 7.74 -4.23 -30.00
CA TYR A 95 7.33 -3.37 -28.91
C TYR A 95 6.39 -4.08 -27.92
N GLU A 96 5.36 -4.78 -28.41
CA GLU A 96 4.45 -5.58 -27.58
C GLU A 96 5.20 -6.70 -26.83
N MET A 97 6.16 -7.36 -27.48
CA MET A 97 6.96 -8.41 -26.83
C MET A 97 7.75 -7.86 -25.64
N ILE A 98 8.38 -6.69 -25.78
CA ILE A 98 9.13 -6.04 -24.69
C ILE A 98 8.17 -5.64 -23.56
N TYR A 99 7.00 -5.09 -23.87
CA TYR A 99 5.98 -4.77 -22.88
C TYR A 99 5.55 -6.02 -22.10
N GLN A 100 5.26 -7.13 -22.76
CA GLN A 100 4.86 -8.38 -22.11
C GLN A 100 5.97 -8.94 -21.21
N MET A 101 7.22 -8.90 -21.66
CA MET A 101 8.36 -9.31 -20.84
C MET A 101 8.50 -8.44 -19.58
N MET A 102 8.41 -7.12 -19.73
CA MET A 102 8.49 -6.19 -18.60
C MET A 102 7.34 -6.40 -17.61
N ARG A 103 6.12 -6.58 -18.12
CA ARG A 103 4.94 -6.86 -17.32
C ARG A 103 5.11 -8.17 -16.54
N SER A 104 5.53 -9.25 -17.19
CA SER A 104 5.75 -10.54 -16.55
C SER A 104 6.80 -10.48 -15.43
N VAL A 105 7.90 -9.74 -15.63
CA VAL A 105 8.92 -9.56 -14.58
C VAL A 105 8.33 -8.85 -13.36
N LEU A 106 7.57 -7.78 -13.56
CA LEU A 106 6.97 -7.03 -12.46
C LEU A 106 5.86 -7.82 -11.76
N GLU A 107 5.08 -8.61 -12.50
CA GLU A 107 4.07 -9.51 -11.93
C GLU A 107 4.71 -10.58 -11.03
N ASN A 108 5.83 -11.17 -11.45
CA ASN A 108 6.58 -12.14 -10.66
C ASN A 108 7.15 -11.54 -9.36
N GLU A 109 7.51 -10.25 -9.35
CA GLU A 109 7.97 -9.54 -8.15
C GLU A 109 6.82 -9.18 -7.17
N GLY A 110 5.57 -9.28 -7.65
CA GLY A 110 4.35 -9.07 -6.86
C GLY A 110 3.57 -7.80 -7.21
N LEU A 111 3.82 -7.20 -8.38
CA LEU A 111 2.94 -6.17 -8.94
C LEU A 111 1.69 -6.82 -9.54
N GLN A 112 0.51 -6.31 -9.23
CA GLN A 112 -0.75 -6.81 -9.76
C GLN A 112 -1.57 -5.64 -10.30
N PRO A 113 -2.24 -5.80 -11.46
CA PRO A 113 -3.23 -4.84 -11.88
C PRO A 113 -4.40 -4.83 -10.88
N ILE A 114 -5.07 -3.67 -10.78
CA ILE A 114 -6.31 -3.54 -10.03
C ILE A 114 -7.48 -3.75 -11.00
N ASP A 115 -8.38 -4.67 -10.65
CA ASP A 115 -9.56 -4.97 -11.45
C ASP A 115 -10.66 -3.94 -11.18
N ALA A 116 -10.76 -2.90 -12.02
CA ALA A 116 -11.93 -2.03 -12.04
C ALA A 116 -12.93 -2.55 -13.07
N LEU A 117 -14.01 -3.16 -12.58
CA LEU A 117 -15.07 -3.69 -13.43
C LEU A 117 -16.12 -2.61 -13.70
N ILE A 118 -16.38 -2.36 -14.99
CA ILE A 118 -17.44 -1.47 -15.45
C ILE A 118 -18.78 -2.00 -14.92
N GLY A 119 -19.60 -1.10 -14.38
CA GLY A 119 -20.92 -1.38 -13.80
C GLY A 119 -20.90 -1.75 -12.31
N LEU A 120 -19.73 -1.96 -11.70
CA LEU A 120 -19.64 -2.15 -10.26
C LEU A 120 -19.61 -0.80 -9.49
N PRO A 121 -19.99 -0.80 -8.20
CA PRO A 121 -19.82 0.37 -7.34
C PRO A 121 -18.35 0.82 -7.29
N PHE A 122 -18.15 2.13 -7.29
CA PHE A 122 -16.84 2.74 -7.09
C PHE A 122 -16.25 2.37 -5.72
N ASP A 123 -14.97 2.00 -5.68
CA ASP A 123 -14.21 1.73 -4.45
C ASP A 123 -13.18 2.84 -4.18
N PRO A 124 -13.40 3.72 -3.18
CA PRO A 124 -12.46 4.79 -2.84
C PRO A 124 -11.07 4.33 -2.40
N PHE A 125 -10.87 3.06 -2.02
CA PHE A 125 -9.57 2.56 -1.57
C PHE A 125 -8.65 2.20 -2.73
N GLU A 126 -9.21 1.78 -3.87
CA GLU A 126 -8.45 1.30 -5.03
C GLU A 126 -8.65 2.17 -6.29
N GLN A 127 -9.64 3.06 -6.29
CA GLN A 127 -10.05 3.82 -7.47
C GLN A 127 -10.09 5.33 -7.19
N GLU A 128 -9.83 6.11 -8.25
CA GLU A 128 -9.89 7.57 -8.27
C GLU A 128 -10.86 8.02 -9.37
N VAL A 129 -11.88 8.82 -9.00
CA VAL A 129 -12.82 9.38 -9.99
C VAL A 129 -12.20 10.60 -10.66
N VAL A 130 -11.92 10.49 -11.95
CA VAL A 130 -11.39 11.61 -12.75
C VAL A 130 -12.48 12.42 -13.44
N GLU A 131 -13.63 11.80 -13.71
CA GLU A 131 -14.76 12.44 -14.37
C GLU A 131 -16.07 11.86 -13.84
N LYS A 132 -17.06 12.73 -13.63
CA LYS A 132 -18.43 12.34 -13.30
C LYS A 132 -19.27 12.52 -14.56
N VAL A 133 -19.94 11.45 -14.99
CA VAL A 133 -20.74 11.45 -16.22
C VAL A 133 -22.20 11.28 -15.85
N GLU A 134 -23.02 12.23 -16.30
CA GLU A 134 -24.47 12.16 -16.14
C GLU A 134 -25.05 11.08 -17.05
N THR A 135 -25.69 10.06 -16.47
CA THR A 135 -26.30 9.00 -17.27
C THR A 135 -27.41 8.27 -16.51
N ASP A 136 -28.44 7.86 -17.25
CA ASP A 136 -29.53 7.02 -16.75
C ASP A 136 -29.26 5.52 -17.01
N THR A 137 -28.14 5.20 -17.67
CA THR A 137 -27.83 3.84 -18.14
C THR A 137 -27.17 2.98 -17.06
N ALA A 138 -26.68 3.58 -15.97
CA ALA A 138 -26.03 2.87 -14.88
C ALA A 138 -26.40 3.51 -13.52
N PRO A 139 -26.40 2.74 -12.42
CA PRO A 139 -26.69 3.26 -11.08
C PRO A 139 -25.72 4.36 -10.66
N GLU A 140 -26.18 5.31 -9.85
CA GLU A 140 -25.33 6.36 -9.28
C GLU A 140 -24.14 5.77 -8.52
N GLY A 141 -22.95 6.32 -8.74
CA GLY A 141 -21.71 5.87 -8.11
C GLY A 141 -21.13 4.59 -8.70
N SER A 142 -21.68 4.07 -9.80
CA SER A 142 -21.08 2.96 -10.54
C SER A 142 -19.95 3.43 -11.47
N VAL A 143 -18.98 2.55 -11.71
CA VAL A 143 -17.87 2.77 -12.66
C VAL A 143 -18.39 2.61 -14.08
N LEU A 144 -18.29 3.66 -14.90
CA LEU A 144 -18.71 3.64 -16.31
C LEU A 144 -17.58 3.26 -17.25
N GLU A 145 -16.37 3.75 -16.98
CA GLU A 145 -15.22 3.56 -17.84
C GLU A 145 -13.93 3.59 -17.02
N VAL A 146 -12.97 2.76 -17.40
CA VAL A 146 -11.60 2.82 -16.88
C VAL A 146 -10.75 3.65 -17.83
N VAL A 147 -10.31 4.82 -17.37
CA VAL A 147 -9.50 5.77 -18.14
C VAL A 147 -8.03 5.34 -18.16
N GLU A 148 -7.51 4.97 -16.99
CA GLU A 148 -6.11 4.53 -16.83
C GLU A 148 -6.08 3.41 -15.78
N GLY A 149 -5.32 2.36 -16.07
CA GLY A 149 -5.17 1.21 -15.17
C GLY A 149 -4.48 1.59 -13.86
N GLY A 150 -4.79 0.85 -12.81
CA GLY A 150 -4.16 0.97 -11.50
C GLY A 150 -3.37 -0.28 -11.15
N PHE A 151 -2.44 -0.16 -10.21
CA PHE A 151 -1.58 -1.25 -9.78
C PHE A 151 -1.42 -1.30 -8.26
N LYS A 152 -1.41 -2.53 -7.74
CA LYS A 152 -1.10 -2.85 -6.35
C LYS A 152 0.17 -3.69 -6.27
N PHE A 153 1.00 -3.44 -5.27
CA PHE A 153 2.20 -4.21 -5.00
C PHE A 153 2.06 -4.91 -3.66
N ARG A 154 2.09 -6.25 -3.66
CA ARG A 154 1.97 -7.08 -2.45
C ARG A 154 0.79 -6.68 -1.54
N GLY A 155 -0.34 -6.36 -2.15
CA GLY A 155 -1.58 -5.97 -1.45
C GLY A 155 -1.70 -4.49 -1.09
N LYS A 156 -0.68 -3.66 -1.34
CA LYS A 156 -0.73 -2.21 -1.17
C LYS A 156 -0.99 -1.52 -2.51
N VAL A 157 -2.01 -0.67 -2.59
CA VAL A 157 -2.25 0.18 -3.77
C VAL A 157 -1.10 1.16 -3.94
N LEU A 158 -0.43 1.13 -5.10
CA LEU A 158 0.62 2.10 -5.44
C LEU A 158 0.05 3.22 -6.31
N ILE A 159 -0.73 2.86 -7.32
CA ILE A 159 -1.41 3.80 -8.20
C ILE A 159 -2.87 3.36 -8.30
N PRO A 160 -3.83 4.23 -7.93
CA PRO A 160 -5.24 3.91 -8.03
C PRO A 160 -5.68 3.82 -9.50
N VAL A 161 -6.76 3.08 -9.75
CA VAL A 161 -7.37 3.05 -11.08
C VAL A 161 -8.12 4.35 -11.32
N LYS A 162 -7.89 5.01 -12.45
CA LYS A 162 -8.64 6.21 -12.80
C LYS A 162 -9.91 5.82 -13.55
N VAL A 163 -11.06 6.22 -13.02
CA VAL A 163 -12.37 5.84 -13.53
C VAL A 163 -13.28 7.03 -13.77
N LYS A 164 -14.23 6.85 -14.67
CA LYS A 164 -15.41 7.72 -14.78
C LYS A 164 -16.55 7.12 -13.99
N ALA A 165 -17.21 7.92 -13.17
CA ALA A 165 -18.33 7.46 -12.33
C ALA A 165 -19.67 8.03 -12.82
N ALA A 166 -20.72 7.22 -12.75
CA ALA A 166 -22.08 7.63 -13.06
C ALA A 166 -22.63 8.56 -11.98
N VAL A 167 -23.27 9.64 -12.42
CA VAL A 167 -24.08 10.52 -11.57
C VAL A 167 -25.47 10.62 -12.17
N THR A 168 -26.49 10.58 -11.32
CA THR A 168 -27.88 10.79 -11.77
C THR A 168 -28.05 12.25 -12.19
N PRO A 169 -28.63 12.55 -13.37
CA PRO A 169 -28.89 13.92 -13.78
C PRO A 169 -29.78 14.60 -12.73
N GLN A 170 -29.33 15.71 -12.13
CA GLN A 170 -30.19 16.46 -11.22
C GLN A 170 -31.26 17.18 -12.04
N THR A 171 -32.52 16.77 -11.90
CA THR A 171 -33.65 17.63 -12.27
C THR A 171 -33.62 18.83 -11.35
N VAL A 172 -33.18 19.98 -11.88
CA VAL A 172 -33.20 21.25 -11.16
C VAL A 172 -34.67 21.60 -10.89
N ASP A 173 -35.16 21.34 -9.69
CA ASP A 173 -36.49 21.75 -9.25
C ASP A 173 -36.58 23.27 -9.29
N SER A 174 -37.26 23.77 -10.32
CA SER A 174 -37.69 25.16 -10.42
C SER A 174 -38.81 25.39 -9.40
N ASN A 175 -38.45 25.76 -8.18
CA ASN A 175 -39.42 26.25 -7.21
C ASN A 175 -38.89 27.47 -6.46
N ASP A 176 -38.64 28.55 -7.19
CA ASP A 176 -38.44 29.88 -6.62
C ASP A 176 -39.81 30.55 -6.40
N GLY A 177 -40.51 30.07 -5.36
CA GLY A 177 -41.73 30.67 -4.85
C GLY A 177 -41.41 31.74 -3.82
N SER A 178 -41.04 32.95 -4.25
CA SER A 178 -41.05 34.13 -3.36
C SER A 178 -41.69 35.36 -4.02
N ASN A 179 -43.02 35.37 -3.95
CA ASN A 179 -43.88 36.50 -3.57
C ASN A 179 -43.47 37.91 -4.07
N LEU A 180 -44.09 38.36 -5.18
CA LEU A 180 -44.20 39.77 -5.53
C LEU A 180 -45.01 40.52 -4.45
N LYS A 181 -44.35 41.36 -3.66
CA LYS A 181 -44.99 42.51 -3.02
C LYS A 181 -44.53 43.78 -3.72
N THR A 182 -45.34 44.23 -4.67
CA THR A 182 -45.34 45.56 -5.25
C THR A 182 -45.66 46.61 -4.19
N ALA A 183 -44.76 47.58 -4.00
CA ALA A 183 -45.08 48.88 -3.41
C ALA A 183 -45.05 49.94 -4.53
N PRO A 184 -46.05 50.83 -4.64
CA PRO A 184 -46.12 51.83 -5.70
C PRO A 184 -45.24 53.05 -5.37
N ASN A 185 -44.52 53.53 -6.38
CA ASN A 185 -43.68 54.72 -6.34
C ASN A 185 -44.53 55.97 -6.68
N PRO A 186 -44.53 57.05 -5.88
CA PRO A 186 -45.20 58.30 -6.24
C PRO A 186 -44.32 59.25 -7.07
N GLU A 187 -44.92 59.74 -8.17
CA GLU A 187 -44.75 61.03 -8.88
C GLU A 187 -43.43 61.80 -8.72
N LYS A 188 -42.65 62.02 -9.79
CA LYS A 188 -42.78 63.16 -10.74
C LYS A 188 -43.06 64.51 -10.06
N ALA A 189 -41.99 65.29 -9.90
CA ALA A 189 -41.98 66.75 -9.88
C ALA A 189 -40.87 67.22 -10.81
#